data_AF-A0A936UVW2-F1
#
_entry.id   AF-A0A936UVW2-F1
#
_cell.length_a   1.000
_cell.length_b   1.000
_cell.length_c   1.000
_cell.angle_alpha   90.00
_cell.angle_beta   90.00
_cell.angle_gamma   90.00
#
_symmetry.space_group_name_H-M   'P 1'
#
loop_
_entity.id
_entity.type
_entity.pdbx_description
1 polymer ?
#
loop_
_entity_poly.entity_id
_entity_poly.type
_entity_poly.pdbx_seq_one_letter_code
_entity_poly.pdbx_strand_id
1 'polypeptide(L)'
;MKLKLTLHTPGDLTATRNIQVTADATALTGDLAGALTGALSGHEPSTPMTLRVLSGRSGRSQDVAADVALVDSGIRSGAHVALAAAASARSASASGRTVAVLRVGSGPNAGQEYPLAEGVFSIGRSSSADIQLADGMVSKDHARIRVSDRVEVVDNRSANGILVGGVQVSRVVLRDGEVATLGSTDISAAMVAVTAEESTTSTDLLYNRSPRVLARPTDREVELPAPPKEPDPIAFPYLAMIAPLVMGAVMYVMTRNALSLIFVALSPILMVGNYIDQRFRTKRRHAAALAAFDSGLGHAEEE
;
A
#
# COMPACT_ATOMS: atom_id res chain seq x y z
N MET A 1 21.09 10.45 4.19
CA MET A 1 19.99 9.48 4.37
C MET A 1 20.03 8.83 5.77
N LYS A 2 18.90 8.28 6.24
CA LYS A 2 18.80 7.53 7.51
C LYS A 2 18.32 6.11 7.24
N LEU A 3 19.07 5.11 7.69
CA LEU A 3 18.76 3.70 7.52
C LEU A 3 18.66 3.02 8.89
N LYS A 4 17.58 2.26 9.12
CA LYS A 4 17.44 1.35 10.27
C LYS A 4 17.78 -0.04 9.77
N LEU A 5 18.82 -0.69 10.28
CA LEU A 5 19.28 -1.97 9.76
C LEU A 5 19.33 -3.00 10.89
N THR A 6 19.20 -4.28 10.53
CA THR A 6 19.44 -5.40 11.44
C THR A 6 20.76 -6.04 11.07
N LEU A 7 21.81 -5.79 11.85
CA LEU A 7 23.16 -6.29 11.63
C LEU A 7 23.33 -7.67 12.27
N HIS A 8 23.76 -8.65 11.48
CA HIS A 8 24.10 -9.99 11.95
C HIS A 8 25.58 -10.04 12.36
N THR A 9 25.86 -10.75 13.44
CA THR A 9 27.22 -10.88 13.97
C THR A 9 28.06 -11.78 13.06
N PRO A 10 29.33 -11.44 12.77
CA PRO A 10 30.20 -12.31 11.97
C PRO A 10 30.31 -13.70 12.61
N GLY A 11 29.99 -14.74 11.84
CA GLY A 11 30.05 -16.15 12.29
C GLY A 11 28.78 -16.67 13.00
N ASP A 12 27.84 -15.81 13.39
CA ASP A 12 26.57 -16.22 13.98
C ASP A 12 25.41 -15.41 13.38
N LEU A 13 24.66 -16.06 12.48
CA LEU A 13 23.51 -15.47 11.80
C LEU A 13 22.27 -15.35 12.71
N THR A 14 22.26 -15.94 13.90
CA THR A 14 21.15 -15.83 14.86
C THR A 14 21.32 -14.62 15.80
N ALA A 15 22.57 -14.20 16.03
CA ALA A 15 22.88 -13.03 16.84
C ALA A 15 22.74 -11.72 16.03
N THR A 16 21.58 -11.07 16.17
CA THR A 16 21.27 -9.80 15.49
C THR A 16 21.31 -8.57 16.40
N ARG A 17 21.70 -7.42 15.86
CA ARG A 17 21.64 -6.11 16.51
C ARG A 17 20.94 -5.10 15.62
N ASN A 18 20.00 -4.34 16.18
CA ASN A 18 19.36 -3.25 15.45
C ASN A 18 20.21 -1.99 15.56
N ILE A 19 20.53 -1.40 14.42
CA ILE A 19 21.36 -0.20 14.31
C ILE A 19 20.64 0.88 13.50
N GLN A 20 20.98 2.13 13.77
CA GLN A 20 20.57 3.27 12.96
C GLN A 20 21.81 3.94 12.36
N VAL A 21 21.88 3.93 11.03
CA VAL A 21 22.95 4.55 10.25
C VAL A 21 22.48 5.89 9.73
N THR A 22 23.28 6.93 9.95
CA THR A 22 23.10 8.25 9.33
C THR A 22 24.34 8.52 8.49
N ALA A 23 24.16 8.56 7.16
CA ALA A 23 25.25 8.72 6.20
C ALA A 23 24.77 9.58 5.03
N ASP A 24 25.70 10.13 4.24
CA ASP A 24 25.35 10.73 2.95
C ASP A 24 24.78 9.65 1.99
N ALA A 25 23.95 10.04 1.02
CA ALA A 25 23.47 9.12 -0.02
C ALA A 25 24.61 8.64 -0.93
N THR A 26 25.63 9.47 -1.14
CA THR A 26 26.81 9.13 -1.95
C THR A 26 27.90 8.43 -1.16
N ALA A 27 27.70 8.19 0.14
CA ALA A 27 28.67 7.44 0.95
C ALA A 27 28.82 6.02 0.39
N LEU A 28 30.04 5.48 0.40
CA LEU A 28 30.31 4.17 -0.17
C LEU A 28 29.92 3.06 0.80
N THR A 29 29.52 1.92 0.25
CA THR A 29 29.18 0.73 1.03
C THR A 29 30.38 0.21 1.83
N GLY A 30 31.59 0.30 1.26
CA GLY A 30 32.83 -0.05 1.93
C GLY A 30 33.14 0.84 3.14
N ASP A 31 32.90 2.15 3.03
CA ASP A 31 33.11 3.10 4.14
C ASP A 31 32.16 2.78 5.31
N LEU A 32 30.90 2.47 5.01
CA LEU A 32 29.93 2.05 6.01
C LEU A 32 30.36 0.72 6.67
N ALA A 33 30.79 -0.26 5.88
CA ALA A 33 31.26 -1.55 6.40
C ALA A 33 32.51 -1.39 7.29
N GLY A 34 33.45 -0.52 6.90
CA GLY A 34 34.62 -0.18 7.70
C GLY A 34 34.24 0.45 9.03
N ALA A 35 33.38 1.47 9.00
CA ALA A 35 32.89 2.15 10.20
C ALA A 35 32.16 1.20 11.16
N LEU A 36 31.33 0.29 10.63
CA LEU A 36 30.66 -0.73 11.43
C LEU A 36 31.64 -1.73 12.04
N THR A 37 32.69 -2.11 11.31
CA THR A 37 33.73 -3.01 11.82
C THR A 37 34.51 -2.35 12.95
N GLY A 38 34.93 -1.09 12.79
CA GLY A 38 35.59 -0.32 13.85
C GLY A 38 34.71 -0.17 15.09
N ALA A 39 33.41 0.10 14.91
CA ALA A 39 32.46 0.22 16.00
C ALA A 39 32.20 -1.11 16.75
N LEU A 40 32.29 -2.25 16.08
CA LEU A 40 32.06 -3.57 16.68
C LEU A 40 33.32 -4.19 17.31
N SER A 41 34.47 -4.04 16.66
CA SER A 41 35.71 -4.72 17.03
C SER A 41 36.76 -3.81 17.68
N GLY A 42 36.54 -2.50 17.70
CA GLY A 42 37.44 -1.51 18.31
C GLY A 42 38.76 -1.29 17.57
N HIS A 43 38.95 -1.92 16.42
CA HIS A 43 40.15 -1.81 15.58
C HIS A 43 39.74 -1.64 14.11
N GLU A 44 40.56 -0.92 13.35
CA GLU A 44 40.39 -0.79 11.91
C GLU A 44 40.58 -2.16 11.23
N PRO A 45 39.72 -2.52 10.26
CA PRO A 45 39.80 -3.80 9.60
C PRO A 45 41.10 -3.92 8.78
N SER A 46 41.80 -5.05 8.92
CA SER A 46 43.02 -5.36 8.15
C SER A 46 42.75 -5.69 6.69
N THR A 47 41.48 -5.91 6.32
CA THR A 47 41.03 -6.22 4.97
C THR A 47 39.86 -5.32 4.59
N PRO A 48 39.74 -4.90 3.32
CA PRO A 48 38.61 -4.08 2.88
C PRO A 48 37.30 -4.87 3.09
N MET A 49 36.37 -4.26 3.82
CA MET A 49 35.07 -4.84 4.15
C MET A 49 33.98 -4.30 3.23
N THR A 50 32.89 -5.03 3.12
CA THR A 50 31.64 -4.60 2.48
C THR A 50 30.43 -5.19 3.21
N LEU A 51 29.23 -4.85 2.75
CA LEU A 51 27.97 -5.34 3.30
C LEU A 51 27.36 -6.43 2.43
N ARG A 52 26.89 -7.48 3.10
CA ARG A 52 26.05 -8.54 2.56
C ARG A 52 24.62 -8.31 3.00
N VAL A 53 23.68 -8.23 2.06
CA VAL A 53 22.25 -8.13 2.35
C VAL A 53 21.64 -9.52 2.42
N LEU A 54 20.98 -9.84 3.52
CA LEU A 54 20.31 -11.12 3.80
C LEU A 54 18.81 -10.99 3.53
N SER A 55 18.29 -11.70 2.54
CA SER A 55 16.85 -11.73 2.26
C SER A 55 16.18 -12.85 3.06
N GLY A 56 15.47 -12.48 4.13
CA GLY A 56 14.86 -13.42 5.08
C GLY A 56 13.77 -14.34 4.50
N ARG A 57 13.16 -14.01 3.35
CA ARG A 57 12.11 -14.83 2.71
C ARG A 57 12.62 -15.89 1.73
N SER A 58 13.82 -15.71 1.19
CA SER A 58 14.33 -16.55 0.09
C SER A 58 15.65 -17.23 0.41
N GLY A 59 16.23 -17.00 1.61
CA GLY A 59 17.56 -17.49 1.97
C GLY A 59 18.69 -16.92 1.09
N ARG A 60 18.40 -15.87 0.30
CA ARG A 60 19.36 -15.29 -0.65
C ARG A 60 20.22 -14.26 0.08
N SER A 61 21.53 -14.40 -0.02
CA SER A 61 22.49 -13.38 0.40
C SER A 61 23.16 -12.74 -0.81
N GLN A 62 23.13 -11.42 -0.92
CA GLN A 62 23.82 -10.68 -1.97
C GLN A 62 24.91 -9.80 -1.36
N ASP A 63 26.13 -9.95 -1.86
CA ASP A 63 27.22 -9.04 -1.49
C ASP A 63 27.13 -7.79 -2.34
N VAL A 64 27.18 -6.63 -1.69
CA VAL A 64 27.26 -5.34 -2.34
C VAL A 64 28.73 -5.00 -2.54
N ALA A 65 29.10 -4.45 -3.69
CA ALA A 65 30.49 -4.04 -3.93
C ALA A 65 30.86 -2.82 -3.06
N ALA A 66 32.11 -2.76 -2.60
CA ALA A 66 32.56 -1.76 -1.63
C ALA A 66 32.55 -0.32 -2.19
N ASP A 67 32.68 -0.17 -3.51
CA ASP A 67 32.73 1.09 -4.26
C ASP A 67 31.36 1.59 -4.72
N VAL A 68 30.27 0.90 -4.36
CA VAL A 68 28.90 1.32 -4.69
C VAL A 68 28.37 2.29 -3.63
N ALA A 69 27.79 3.40 -4.08
CA ALA A 69 27.13 4.37 -3.21
C ALA A 69 25.92 3.75 -2.51
N LEU A 70 25.63 4.16 -1.27
CA LEU A 70 24.52 3.61 -0.48
C LEU A 70 23.17 3.75 -1.19
N VAL A 71 22.96 4.82 -1.97
CA VAL A 71 21.74 5.00 -2.77
C VAL A 71 21.57 3.94 -3.87
N ASP A 72 22.67 3.44 -4.43
CA ASP A 72 22.69 2.45 -5.52
C ASP A 72 22.94 1.01 -5.01
N SER A 73 23.22 0.86 -3.71
CA SER A 73 23.56 -0.42 -3.06
C SER A 73 22.38 -1.41 -2.96
N GLY A 74 21.15 -0.91 -3.07
CA GLY A 74 19.94 -1.68 -2.78
C GLY A 74 19.68 -1.95 -1.28
N ILE A 75 20.52 -1.43 -0.37
CA ILE A 75 20.32 -1.57 1.08
C ILE A 75 19.18 -0.66 1.55
N ARG A 76 18.20 -1.22 2.26
CA ARG A 76 16.97 -0.53 2.68
C ARG A 76 16.82 -0.47 4.20
N SER A 77 16.04 0.49 4.68
CA SER A 77 15.58 0.47 6.08
C SER A 77 14.77 -0.80 6.34
N GLY A 78 15.10 -1.53 7.40
CA GLY A 78 14.61 -2.87 7.72
C GLY A 78 15.42 -4.00 7.10
N ALA A 79 16.47 -3.70 6.31
CA ALA A 79 17.31 -4.75 5.74
C ALA A 79 18.13 -5.47 6.80
N HIS A 80 18.23 -6.78 6.64
CA HIS A 80 19.17 -7.61 7.37
C HIS A 80 20.50 -7.57 6.64
N VAL A 81 21.57 -7.21 7.34
CA VAL A 81 22.91 -7.06 6.75
C VAL A 81 23.95 -7.82 7.58
N ALA A 82 25.01 -8.28 6.93
CA ALA A 82 26.18 -8.86 7.57
C ALA A 82 27.45 -8.24 6.99
N LEU A 83 28.53 -8.23 7.77
CA LEU A 83 29.85 -7.83 7.28
C LEU A 83 30.45 -8.96 6.44
N ALA A 84 31.02 -8.60 5.29
CA ALA A 84 31.70 -9.53 4.38
C ALA A 84 33.02 -8.92 3.89
N ALA A 85 34.01 -9.77 3.58
CA ALA A 85 35.25 -9.30 2.96
C ALA A 85 34.99 -8.87 1.50
N ALA A 86 35.50 -7.71 1.08
CA ALA A 86 35.27 -7.13 -0.25
C ALA A 86 35.80 -8.02 -1.40
N ALA A 87 36.77 -8.89 -1.13
CA ALA A 87 37.26 -9.89 -2.09
C ALA A 87 36.18 -10.94 -2.44
N SER A 88 35.35 -11.33 -1.47
CA SER A 88 34.27 -12.30 -1.68
C SER A 88 33.10 -11.72 -2.49
N ALA A 89 32.88 -10.40 -2.37
CA ALA A 89 31.79 -9.70 -3.04
C ALA A 89 31.94 -9.61 -4.55
N ARG A 90 33.17 -9.43 -5.05
CA ARG A 90 33.46 -9.44 -6.50
C ARG A 90 33.15 -10.79 -7.14
N SER A 91 33.32 -11.89 -6.41
CA SER A 91 32.95 -13.23 -6.89
C SER A 91 31.44 -13.49 -6.83
N ALA A 92 30.72 -12.84 -5.91
CA ALA A 92 29.27 -13.02 -5.72
C ALA A 92 28.41 -12.15 -6.65
N SER A 93 28.91 -10.99 -7.12
CA SER A 93 28.23 -10.16 -8.14
C SER A 93 27.99 -10.92 -9.46
N ALA A 94 28.91 -11.83 -9.81
CA ALA A 94 28.74 -12.75 -10.94
C ALA A 94 27.64 -13.81 -10.73
N SER A 95 27.04 -13.89 -9.54
CA SER A 95 25.95 -14.81 -9.17
C SER A 95 24.58 -14.12 -9.07
N GLY A 96 24.45 -12.94 -9.66
CA GLY A 96 23.13 -12.34 -9.92
C GLY A 96 22.33 -13.20 -10.91
N ARG A 97 21.01 -13.26 -10.76
CA ARG A 97 20.14 -13.98 -11.70
C ARG A 97 20.37 -13.39 -13.09
N THR A 98 20.82 -14.19 -14.05
CA THR A 98 21.04 -13.74 -15.44
C THR A 98 19.74 -13.18 -16.00
N VAL A 99 19.75 -11.91 -16.39
CA VAL A 99 18.61 -11.20 -17.00
C VAL A 99 18.84 -10.92 -18.49
N ALA A 100 20.09 -10.99 -18.95
CA ALA A 100 20.44 -10.86 -20.36
C ALA A 100 21.62 -11.78 -20.71
N VAL A 101 21.77 -12.12 -21.98
CA VAL A 101 22.95 -12.82 -22.50
C VAL A 101 23.54 -11.97 -23.62
N LEU A 102 24.82 -11.61 -23.48
CA LEU A 102 25.60 -11.00 -24.55
C LEU A 102 26.26 -12.10 -25.37
N ARG A 103 26.16 -12.03 -26.69
CA ARG A 103 26.72 -12.99 -27.63
C ARG A 103 27.72 -12.30 -28.56
N VAL A 104 28.85 -12.96 -28.77
CA VAL A 104 29.86 -12.52 -29.73
C VAL A 104 29.63 -13.24 -31.06
N GLY A 105 29.23 -12.49 -32.09
CA GLY A 105 28.92 -13.02 -33.41
C GLY A 105 30.16 -13.21 -34.30
N SER A 106 31.14 -12.33 -34.17
CA SER A 106 32.37 -12.33 -34.99
C SER A 106 33.58 -11.83 -34.19
N GLY A 107 34.78 -11.99 -34.74
CA GLY A 107 36.03 -11.62 -34.08
C GLY A 107 36.67 -12.77 -33.28
N PRO A 108 37.76 -12.51 -32.54
CA PRO A 108 38.55 -13.56 -31.86
C PRO A 108 37.78 -14.35 -30.80
N ASN A 109 36.71 -13.77 -30.25
CA ASN A 109 35.86 -14.39 -29.25
C ASN A 109 34.54 -14.93 -29.84
N ALA A 110 34.42 -15.09 -31.15
CA ALA A 110 33.20 -15.57 -31.80
C ALA A 110 32.65 -16.86 -31.17
N GLY A 111 31.34 -16.87 -30.91
CA GLY A 111 30.64 -17.97 -30.26
C GLY A 111 30.66 -17.94 -28.72
N GLN A 112 31.37 -17.01 -28.08
CA GLN A 112 31.27 -16.83 -26.63
C GLN A 112 29.97 -16.12 -26.25
N GLU A 113 29.37 -16.62 -25.18
CA GLU A 113 28.19 -16.02 -24.54
C GLU A 113 28.55 -15.60 -23.11
N TYR A 114 28.15 -14.40 -22.73
CA TYR A 114 28.36 -13.85 -21.40
C TYR A 114 27.00 -13.65 -20.74
N PRO A 115 26.68 -14.42 -19.68
CA PRO A 115 25.48 -14.19 -18.90
C PRO A 115 25.63 -12.90 -18.10
N LEU A 116 24.69 -11.98 -18.24
CA LEU A 116 24.66 -10.70 -17.57
C LEU A 116 23.52 -10.64 -16.55
N ALA A 117 23.84 -10.31 -15.32
CA ALA A 117 22.88 -9.88 -14.32
C ALA A 117 22.49 -8.40 -14.57
N GLU A 118 21.54 -7.89 -13.79
CA GLU A 118 21.25 -6.46 -13.81
C GLU A 118 22.42 -5.66 -13.21
N GLY A 119 22.82 -4.57 -13.87
CA GLY A 119 23.97 -3.77 -13.44
C GLY A 119 24.77 -3.18 -14.60
N VAL A 120 26.02 -2.78 -14.30
CA VAL A 120 26.95 -2.18 -15.26
C VAL A 120 28.20 -3.04 -15.38
N PHE A 121 28.54 -3.42 -16.61
CA PHE A 121 29.71 -4.24 -16.93
C PHE A 121 30.66 -3.47 -17.85
N SER A 122 31.96 -3.66 -17.68
CA SER A 122 32.99 -3.18 -18.59
C SER A 122 33.26 -4.20 -19.69
N ILE A 123 33.41 -3.71 -20.93
CA ILE A 123 33.86 -4.51 -22.06
C ILE A 123 35.09 -3.88 -22.71
N GLY A 124 36.11 -4.69 -22.96
CA GLY A 124 37.36 -4.22 -23.52
C GLY A 124 38.42 -5.31 -23.60
N ARG A 125 39.62 -4.98 -24.08
CA ARG A 125 40.72 -5.96 -24.20
C ARG A 125 41.50 -6.23 -22.91
N SER A 126 41.32 -5.39 -21.88
CA SER A 126 42.03 -5.52 -20.61
C SER A 126 41.58 -6.75 -19.83
N SER A 127 42.49 -7.43 -19.15
CA SER A 127 42.15 -8.55 -18.24
C SER A 127 41.38 -8.11 -16.99
N SER A 128 41.29 -6.80 -16.76
CA SER A 128 40.50 -6.19 -15.68
C SER A 128 39.07 -5.85 -16.11
N ALA A 129 38.71 -6.05 -17.39
CA ALA A 129 37.35 -5.84 -17.86
C ALA A 129 36.47 -7.03 -17.47
N ASP A 130 35.20 -6.77 -17.15
CA ASP A 130 34.23 -7.82 -16.81
C ASP A 130 34.01 -8.76 -18.00
N ILE A 131 34.00 -8.20 -19.22
CA ILE A 131 33.95 -8.90 -20.48
C ILE A 131 35.22 -8.61 -21.26
N GLN A 132 36.15 -9.57 -21.23
CA GLN A 132 37.41 -9.45 -21.94
C GLN A 132 37.29 -9.93 -23.40
N LEU A 133 37.60 -9.04 -24.33
CA LEU A 133 37.73 -9.35 -25.76
C LEU A 133 39.20 -9.45 -26.16
N ALA A 134 39.60 -10.52 -26.84
CA ALA A 134 40.96 -10.73 -27.35
C ALA A 134 41.26 -9.94 -28.65
N ASP A 135 40.43 -8.93 -28.95
CA ASP A 135 40.53 -8.13 -30.17
C ASP A 135 41.54 -6.97 -30.00
N GLY A 136 42.54 -6.93 -30.90
CA GLY A 136 43.59 -5.91 -30.90
C GLY A 136 43.08 -4.50 -31.22
N MET A 137 41.97 -4.37 -31.95
CA MET A 137 41.31 -3.12 -32.31
C MET A 137 40.36 -2.62 -31.21
N VAL A 138 40.10 -3.43 -30.18
CA VAL A 138 39.30 -3.01 -29.03
C VAL A 138 40.19 -2.29 -28.01
N SER A 139 39.75 -1.13 -27.50
CA SER A 139 40.46 -0.41 -26.43
C SER A 139 40.47 -1.19 -25.10
N LYS A 140 41.41 -0.87 -24.19
CA LYS A 140 41.53 -1.56 -22.89
C LYS A 140 40.24 -1.50 -22.08
N ASP A 141 39.62 -0.32 -22.04
CA ASP A 141 38.28 -0.05 -21.51
C ASP A 141 37.50 0.60 -22.66
N HIS A 142 36.81 -0.21 -23.45
CA HIS A 142 36.24 0.22 -24.72
C HIS A 142 34.84 0.79 -24.53
N ALA A 143 33.98 0.05 -23.84
CA ALA A 143 32.60 0.45 -23.61
C ALA A 143 32.09 -0.07 -22.27
N ARG A 144 30.95 0.48 -21.84
CA ARG A 144 30.19 0.02 -20.69
C ARG A 144 28.86 -0.54 -21.16
N ILE A 145 28.52 -1.72 -20.67
CA ILE A 145 27.23 -2.37 -20.91
C ILE A 145 26.36 -2.13 -19.68
N ARG A 146 25.23 -1.45 -19.86
CA ARG A 146 24.21 -1.28 -18.84
C ARG A 146 23.08 -2.24 -19.11
N VAL A 147 22.78 -3.07 -18.12
CA VAL A 147 21.71 -4.05 -18.17
C VAL A 147 20.67 -3.64 -17.14
N SER A 148 19.45 -3.36 -17.60
CA SER A 148 18.29 -3.00 -16.79
C SER A 148 17.03 -3.60 -17.43
N ASP A 149 16.09 -2.77 -17.89
CA ASP A 149 14.95 -3.19 -18.73
C ASP A 149 15.36 -3.47 -20.18
N ARG A 150 16.55 -3.04 -20.57
CA ARG A 150 17.20 -3.23 -21.87
C ARG A 150 18.72 -3.34 -21.71
N VAL A 151 19.39 -3.78 -22.77
CA VAL A 151 20.86 -3.78 -22.85
C VAL A 151 21.32 -2.56 -23.63
N GLU A 152 22.00 -1.64 -22.97
CA GLU A 152 22.58 -0.44 -23.56
C GLU A 152 24.12 -0.53 -23.55
N VAL A 153 24.76 -0.28 -24.68
CA VAL A 153 26.22 -0.19 -24.79
C VAL A 153 26.60 1.27 -24.99
N VAL A 154 27.48 1.78 -24.14
CA VAL A 154 27.94 3.18 -24.13
C VAL A 154 29.44 3.22 -24.35
N ASP A 155 29.88 4.00 -25.33
CA ASP A 155 31.30 4.17 -25.62
C ASP A 155 32.01 4.83 -24.44
N ASN A 156 33.19 4.32 -24.09
CA ASN A 156 34.01 4.85 -23.01
C ASN A 156 35.29 5.50 -23.54
N ARG A 157 35.13 6.41 -24.52
CA ARG A 157 36.24 7.08 -25.23
C ARG A 157 37.18 6.08 -25.90
N SER A 158 36.60 5.09 -26.57
CA SER A 158 37.41 4.11 -27.31
C SER A 158 38.07 4.73 -28.54
N ALA A 159 39.15 4.12 -29.02
CA ALA A 159 39.88 4.62 -30.19
C ALA A 159 39.10 4.45 -31.50
N ASN A 160 38.34 3.36 -31.63
CA ASN A 160 37.63 2.99 -32.86
C ASN A 160 36.11 3.22 -32.77
N GLY A 161 35.59 3.54 -31.58
CA GLY A 161 34.17 3.75 -31.34
C GLY A 161 33.34 2.46 -31.39
N ILE A 162 32.03 2.65 -31.17
CA ILE A 162 31.01 1.65 -31.39
C ILE A 162 30.38 1.91 -32.76
N LEU A 163 30.27 0.89 -33.60
CA LEU A 163 29.64 0.97 -34.92
C LEU A 163 28.33 0.20 -34.92
N VAL A 164 27.29 0.72 -35.56
CA VAL A 164 26.00 0.06 -35.77
C VAL A 164 25.62 0.23 -37.23
N GLY A 165 25.51 -0.87 -37.97
CA GLY A 165 25.30 -0.81 -39.42
C GLY A 165 26.38 -0.01 -40.18
N GLY A 166 27.60 0.03 -39.65
CA GLY A 166 28.72 0.81 -40.19
C GLY A 166 28.77 2.29 -39.79
N VAL A 167 27.82 2.78 -38.98
CA VAL A 167 27.80 4.16 -38.49
C VAL A 167 28.30 4.24 -37.06
N GLN A 168 29.21 5.15 -36.77
CA GLN A 168 29.77 5.32 -35.42
C GLN A 168 28.77 6.02 -34.49
N VAL A 169 28.54 5.46 -33.31
CA VAL A 169 27.62 5.97 -32.30
C VAL A 169 28.29 6.02 -30.93
N SER A 170 27.87 6.97 -30.08
CA SER A 170 28.34 7.06 -28.69
C SER A 170 27.58 6.12 -27.74
N ARG A 171 26.42 5.63 -28.18
CA ARG A 171 25.50 4.80 -27.40
C ARG A 171 24.57 4.04 -28.34
N VAL A 172 24.32 2.77 -28.04
CA VAL A 172 23.37 1.92 -28.75
C VAL A 172 22.58 1.07 -27.76
N VAL A 173 21.29 0.85 -28.04
CA VAL A 173 20.48 -0.13 -27.34
C VAL A 173 20.43 -1.39 -28.19
N LEU A 174 20.95 -2.50 -27.68
CA LEU A 174 20.93 -3.80 -28.36
C LEU A 174 19.53 -4.40 -28.20
N ARG A 175 18.71 -4.22 -29.22
CA ARG A 175 17.41 -4.90 -29.36
C ARG A 175 17.62 -6.29 -29.98
N ASP A 176 16.58 -7.11 -29.96
CA ASP A 176 16.64 -8.42 -30.60
C ASP A 176 17.00 -8.28 -32.09
N GLY A 177 18.07 -8.96 -32.52
CA GLY A 177 18.64 -8.85 -33.87
C GLY A 177 19.55 -7.63 -34.13
N GLU A 178 19.69 -6.70 -33.18
CA GLU A 178 20.60 -5.55 -33.32
C GLU A 178 22.05 -5.98 -33.03
N VAL A 179 22.98 -5.52 -33.88
CA VAL A 179 24.41 -5.85 -33.78
C VAL A 179 25.21 -4.57 -33.67
N ALA A 180 26.08 -4.50 -32.67
CA ALA A 180 27.08 -3.45 -32.55
C ALA A 180 28.47 -4.04 -32.76
N THR A 181 29.33 -3.30 -33.46
CA THR A 181 30.70 -3.71 -33.74
C THR A 181 31.67 -2.88 -32.90
N LEU A 182 32.55 -3.57 -32.17
CA LEU A 182 33.66 -3.00 -31.40
C LEU A 182 34.97 -3.47 -32.03
N GLY A 183 35.72 -2.58 -32.68
CA GLY A 183 36.91 -2.99 -33.42
C GLY A 183 36.56 -3.94 -34.57
N SER A 184 36.92 -5.22 -34.45
CA SER A 184 36.57 -6.31 -35.39
C SER A 184 35.59 -7.34 -34.80
N THR A 185 35.00 -7.04 -33.65
CA THR A 185 34.13 -7.94 -32.89
C THR A 185 32.68 -7.47 -32.96
N ASP A 186 31.80 -8.30 -33.50
CA ASP A 186 30.36 -8.06 -33.47
C ASP A 186 29.75 -8.62 -32.19
N ILE A 187 28.95 -7.79 -31.51
CA ILE A 187 28.22 -8.15 -30.31
C ILE A 187 26.71 -7.95 -30.51
N SER A 188 25.94 -8.86 -29.95
CA SER A 188 24.48 -8.77 -29.86
C SER A 188 24.05 -9.17 -28.45
N ALA A 189 22.87 -8.72 -28.01
CA ALA A 189 22.36 -9.09 -26.70
C ALA A 189 20.88 -9.45 -26.78
N ALA A 190 20.48 -10.44 -26.00
CA ALA A 190 19.08 -10.82 -25.82
C ALA A 190 18.72 -10.78 -24.34
N MET A 191 17.58 -10.17 -24.01
CA MET A 191 17.00 -10.25 -22.68
C MET A 191 16.51 -11.68 -22.45
N VAL A 192 16.91 -12.29 -21.34
CA VAL A 192 16.37 -13.59 -20.93
C VAL A 192 14.97 -13.31 -20.42
N ALA A 193 13.95 -13.78 -21.15
CA ALA A 193 12.56 -13.67 -20.74
C ALA A 193 12.39 -14.37 -19.39
N VAL A 194 12.41 -13.57 -18.33
CA VAL A 194 12.03 -14.01 -17.00
C VAL A 194 10.52 -14.14 -17.07
N THR A 195 9.99 -15.36 -17.07
CA THR A 195 8.60 -15.59 -16.64
C THR A 195 8.42 -14.82 -15.35
N ALA A 196 7.56 -13.81 -15.40
CA ALA A 196 7.42 -12.79 -14.40
C ALA A 196 7.21 -13.38 -13.00
N GLU A 197 8.31 -13.49 -12.24
CA GLU A 197 8.27 -13.22 -10.82
C GLU A 197 9.05 -11.92 -10.62
N GLU A 198 8.25 -10.87 -10.46
CA GLU A 198 8.56 -9.45 -10.34
C GLU A 198 9.88 -9.18 -9.60
N SER A 199 10.92 -8.85 -10.37
CA SER A 199 12.10 -8.13 -9.89
C SER A 199 12.01 -6.72 -10.45
N THR A 200 11.27 -5.85 -9.77
CA THR A 200 11.24 -4.42 -10.06
C THR A 200 12.46 -3.77 -9.42
N THR A 201 13.45 -3.43 -10.23
CA THR A 201 14.59 -2.56 -9.87
C THR A 201 14.14 -1.11 -9.90
N SER A 202 13.24 -0.79 -8.96
CA SER A 202 12.80 0.56 -8.67
C SER A 202 12.77 0.76 -7.16
N THR A 203 13.16 1.96 -6.74
CA THR A 203 13.06 2.43 -5.35
C THR A 203 11.61 2.48 -4.89
N ASP A 204 10.67 2.58 -5.85
CA ASP A 204 9.24 2.51 -5.63
C ASP A 204 8.75 1.08 -5.86
N LEU A 205 8.08 0.51 -4.85
CA LEU A 205 7.13 -0.56 -5.13
C LEU A 205 6.08 0.07 -6.05
N LEU A 206 5.95 -0.41 -7.28
CA LEU A 206 4.72 -0.24 -8.07
C LEU A 206 3.63 -1.05 -7.38
N TYR A 207 3.20 -0.50 -6.26
CA TYR A 207 2.23 -1.07 -5.41
C TYR A 207 0.91 -0.46 -5.83
N ASN A 208 0.31 -1.04 -6.85
CA ASN A 208 -1.09 -0.82 -7.11
C ASN A 208 -1.86 -1.61 -6.03
N ARG A 209 -2.03 -1.04 -4.82
CA ARG A 209 -3.16 -1.45 -3.96
C ARG A 209 -4.35 -1.17 -4.87
N SER A 210 -5.01 -2.20 -5.36
CA SER A 210 -6.41 -2.04 -5.73
C SER A 210 -7.06 -1.27 -4.58
N PRO A 211 -7.64 -0.08 -4.82
CA PRO A 211 -8.22 0.73 -3.77
C PRO A 211 -9.05 -0.22 -2.91
N ARG A 212 -8.74 -0.32 -1.62
CA ARG A 212 -9.64 -1.02 -0.71
C ARG A 212 -10.85 -0.11 -0.65
N VAL A 213 -11.78 -0.37 -1.55
CA VAL A 213 -13.15 0.10 -1.44
C VAL A 213 -13.59 -0.52 -0.12
N LEU A 214 -13.45 0.25 0.95
CA LEU A 214 -14.27 0.02 2.13
C LEU A 214 -15.67 -0.03 1.56
N ALA A 215 -16.32 -1.20 1.65
CA ALA A 215 -17.71 -1.30 1.27
C ALA A 215 -18.39 -0.12 1.97
N ARG A 216 -18.99 0.79 1.20
CA ARG A 216 -19.76 1.88 1.79
C ARG A 216 -20.73 1.18 2.74
N PRO A 217 -20.75 1.54 4.04
CA PRO A 217 -21.75 1.00 4.95
C PRO A 217 -23.08 1.10 4.22
N THR A 218 -23.74 -0.04 4.02
CA THR A 218 -25.05 -0.02 3.38
C THR A 218 -25.96 0.66 4.39
N ASP A 219 -26.27 1.93 4.15
CA ASP A 219 -27.21 2.67 4.98
C ASP A 219 -28.54 1.90 4.93
N ARG A 220 -28.88 1.21 6.02
CA ARG A 220 -30.17 0.52 6.18
C ARG A 220 -31.14 1.56 6.73
N GLU A 221 -32.08 1.96 5.89
CA GLU A 221 -33.15 2.87 6.30
C GLU A 221 -34.16 2.08 7.14
N VAL A 222 -34.13 2.29 8.47
CA VAL A 222 -35.09 1.70 9.41
C VAL A 222 -36.24 2.70 9.59
N GLU A 223 -37.47 2.28 9.32
CA GLU A 223 -38.65 3.11 9.57
C GLU A 223 -38.89 3.23 11.07
N LEU A 224 -38.64 4.41 11.62
CA LEU A 224 -38.92 4.70 13.03
C LEU A 224 -40.43 4.87 13.25
N PRO A 225 -40.99 4.32 14.34
CA PRO A 225 -42.37 4.57 14.69
C PRO A 225 -42.57 6.06 14.98
N ALA A 226 -43.68 6.63 14.50
CA ALA A 226 -44.02 8.02 14.79
C ALA A 226 -44.27 8.20 16.30
N PRO A 227 -43.73 9.28 16.92
CA PRO A 227 -43.96 9.53 18.33
C PRO A 227 -45.46 9.72 18.61
N PRO A 228 -45.97 9.20 19.75
CA PRO A 228 -47.36 9.38 20.11
C PRO A 228 -47.65 10.87 20.31
N LYS A 229 -48.73 11.34 19.68
CA LYS A 229 -49.18 12.72 19.85
C LYS A 229 -49.69 12.93 21.27
N GLU A 230 -49.45 14.12 21.82
CA GLU A 230 -50.02 14.52 23.11
C GLU A 230 -51.56 14.40 23.06
N PRO A 231 -52.20 13.90 24.13
CA PRO A 231 -53.64 13.73 24.14
C PRO A 231 -54.30 15.11 24.15
N ASP A 232 -55.23 15.32 23.21
CA ASP A 232 -56.00 16.57 23.15
C ASP A 232 -56.73 16.81 24.50
N PRO A 233 -56.67 18.05 25.04
CA PRO A 233 -57.36 18.37 26.27
C PRO A 233 -58.87 18.22 26.08
N ILE A 234 -59.49 17.31 26.83
CA ILE A 234 -60.95 17.18 26.84
C ILE A 234 -61.53 18.37 27.60
N ALA A 235 -62.09 19.33 26.88
CA ALA A 235 -62.85 20.41 27.50
C ALA A 235 -64.19 19.87 28.03
N PHE A 236 -64.59 20.35 29.22
CA PHE A 236 -65.90 20.02 29.76
C PHE A 236 -67.00 20.71 28.93
N PRO A 237 -68.01 19.99 28.41
CA PRO A 237 -68.98 20.56 27.48
C PRO A 237 -70.07 21.37 28.20
N TYR A 238 -69.73 22.58 28.66
CA TYR A 238 -70.66 23.45 29.40
C TYR A 238 -71.95 23.76 28.63
N LEU A 239 -71.89 23.87 27.30
CA LEU A 239 -73.08 24.09 26.47
C LEU A 239 -74.08 22.92 26.59
N ALA A 240 -73.57 21.69 26.61
CA ALA A 240 -74.40 20.49 26.81
C ALA A 240 -74.93 20.38 28.25
N MET A 241 -74.26 21.00 29.23
CA MET A 241 -74.76 21.09 30.61
C MET A 241 -75.95 22.06 30.74
N ILE A 242 -75.86 23.20 30.04
CA ILE A 242 -76.81 24.30 30.17
C ILE A 242 -78.03 24.10 29.26
N ALA A 243 -77.87 23.51 28.08
CA ALA A 243 -78.95 23.37 27.10
C ALA A 243 -80.20 22.61 27.64
N PRO A 244 -80.08 21.49 28.36
CA PRO A 244 -81.23 20.80 28.94
C PRO A 244 -81.92 21.58 30.06
N LEU A 245 -81.18 22.42 30.78
CA LEU A 245 -81.73 23.29 31.82
C LEU A 245 -82.61 24.39 31.21
N VAL A 246 -82.13 25.03 30.13
CA VAL A 246 -82.91 26.03 29.38
C VAL A 246 -84.11 25.36 28.69
N MET A 247 -83.88 24.24 27.99
CA MET A 247 -84.94 23.51 27.29
C MET A 247 -86.02 23.00 28.26
N GLY A 248 -85.62 22.45 29.41
CA GLY A 248 -86.55 21.98 30.43
C GLY A 248 -87.38 23.09 31.05
N ALA A 249 -86.80 24.27 31.26
CA ALA A 249 -87.54 25.45 31.73
C ALA A 249 -88.58 25.91 30.70
N VAL A 250 -88.21 25.99 29.42
CA VAL A 250 -89.13 26.32 28.32
C VAL A 250 -90.26 25.29 28.22
N MET A 251 -89.91 24.00 28.26
CA MET A 251 -90.89 22.92 28.15
C MET A 251 -91.86 22.91 29.33
N TYR A 252 -91.38 23.19 30.55
CA TYR A 252 -92.23 23.29 31.74
C TYR A 252 -93.24 24.45 31.66
N VAL A 253 -92.81 25.62 31.20
CA VAL A 253 -93.71 26.78 31.03
C VAL A 253 -94.80 26.49 29.98
N MET A 254 -94.45 25.80 28.89
CA MET A 254 -95.37 25.52 27.80
C MET A 254 -96.35 24.37 28.09
N THR A 255 -95.86 23.26 28.67
CA THR A 255 -96.67 22.03 28.84
C THR A 255 -97.17 21.78 30.26
N ARG A 256 -96.64 22.52 31.27
CA ARG A 256 -96.93 22.36 32.72
C ARG A 256 -96.79 20.94 33.27
N ASN A 257 -96.05 20.07 32.59
CA ASN A 257 -95.82 18.69 33.00
C ASN A 257 -94.58 18.61 33.89
N ALA A 258 -94.73 18.09 35.11
CA ALA A 258 -93.64 17.91 36.06
C ALA A 258 -92.61 16.84 35.64
N LEU A 259 -92.98 15.89 34.78
CA LEU A 259 -92.07 14.84 34.29
C LEU A 259 -90.90 15.39 33.47
N SER A 260 -91.01 16.60 32.90
CA SER A 260 -89.92 17.26 32.17
C SER A 260 -88.72 17.57 33.06
N LEU A 261 -88.93 17.79 34.36
CA LEU A 261 -87.89 18.14 35.33
C LEU A 261 -86.96 16.95 35.64
N ILE A 262 -87.44 15.71 35.46
CA ILE A 262 -86.63 14.49 35.65
C ILE A 262 -85.50 14.43 34.60
N PHE A 263 -85.80 14.79 33.35
CA PHE A 263 -84.78 14.84 32.29
C PHE A 263 -83.72 15.91 32.55
N VAL A 264 -84.12 17.05 33.12
CA VAL A 264 -83.18 18.10 33.56
C VAL A 264 -82.27 17.60 34.67
N ALA A 265 -82.82 16.86 35.64
CA ALA A 265 -82.06 16.32 36.76
C ALA A 265 -81.11 15.18 36.36
N LEU A 266 -81.48 14.35 35.38
CA LEU A 266 -80.67 13.22 34.93
C LEU A 266 -79.52 13.64 34.01
N SER A 267 -79.66 14.75 33.28
CA SER A 267 -78.68 15.20 32.29
C SER A 267 -77.27 15.49 32.87
N PRO A 268 -77.12 16.22 34.00
CA PRO A 268 -75.81 16.44 34.61
C PRO A 268 -75.12 15.14 35.03
N ILE A 269 -75.88 14.16 35.52
CA ILE A 269 -75.35 12.87 35.99
C ILE A 269 -74.76 12.09 34.82
N LEU A 270 -75.50 12.00 33.70
CA LEU A 270 -75.02 11.35 32.48
C LEU A 270 -73.81 12.07 31.88
N MET A 271 -73.79 13.41 31.92
CA MET A 271 -72.70 14.19 31.36
C MET A 271 -71.41 14.06 32.17
N VAL A 272 -71.50 14.06 33.50
CA VAL A 272 -70.37 13.79 34.40
C VAL A 272 -69.87 12.36 34.20
N GLY A 273 -70.78 11.38 34.09
CA GLY A 273 -70.43 9.99 33.78
C GLY A 273 -69.66 9.86 32.45
N ASN A 274 -70.14 10.50 31.39
CA ASN A 274 -69.50 10.50 30.08
C ASN A 274 -68.13 11.20 30.11
N TYR A 275 -68.00 12.33 30.82
CA TYR A 275 -66.73 13.04 30.96
C TYR A 275 -65.67 12.21 31.70
N ILE A 276 -66.06 11.53 32.78
CA ILE A 276 -65.18 10.62 33.52
C ILE A 276 -64.75 9.43 32.65
N ASP A 277 -65.70 8.79 31.94
CA ASP A 277 -65.40 7.69 31.02
C ASP A 277 -64.44 8.14 29.89
N GLN A 278 -64.69 9.30 29.30
CA GLN A 278 -63.84 9.87 28.26
C GLN A 278 -62.41 10.13 28.77
N ARG A 279 -62.26 10.63 30.00
CA ARG A 279 -60.95 10.84 30.65
C ARG A 279 -60.19 9.53 30.90
N PHE A 280 -60.89 8.47 31.32
CA PHE A 280 -60.25 7.17 31.50
C PHE A 280 -59.88 6.52 30.16
N ARG A 281 -60.72 6.67 29.14
CA ARG A 281 -60.46 6.15 27.79
C ARG A 281 -59.27 6.85 27.14
N THR A 282 -59.14 8.17 27.24
CA THR A 282 -57.98 8.89 26.69
C THR A 282 -56.69 8.49 27.39
N LYS A 283 -56.70 8.36 28.72
CA LYS A 283 -55.54 7.86 29.47
C LYS A 283 -55.11 6.46 29.03
N ARG A 284 -56.06 5.53 28.86
CA ARG A 284 -55.78 4.17 28.38
C ARG A 284 -55.26 4.14 26.95
N ARG A 285 -55.84 4.93 26.04
CA ARG A 285 -55.36 5.07 24.65
C ARG A 285 -53.95 5.62 24.58
N HIS A 286 -53.64 6.63 25.39
CA HIS A 286 -52.29 7.20 25.47
C HIS A 286 -51.27 6.19 26.00
N ALA A 287 -51.61 5.45 27.06
CA ALA A 287 -50.74 4.40 27.59
C ALA A 287 -50.50 3.27 26.57
N ALA A 288 -51.51 2.88 25.80
CA ALA A 288 -51.36 1.90 24.73
C ALA A 288 -50.50 2.42 23.57
N ALA A 289 -50.62 3.71 23.22
CA ALA A 289 -49.80 4.33 22.19
C ALA A 289 -48.32 4.42 22.59
N LEU A 290 -48.02 4.71 23.86
CA LEU A 290 -46.65 4.67 24.41
C LEU A 290 -46.07 3.25 24.35
N ALA A 291 -46.82 2.24 24.80
CA ALA A 291 -46.36 0.85 24.76
C ALA A 291 -46.07 0.37 23.32
N ALA A 292 -46.90 0.78 22.35
CA ALA A 292 -46.67 0.48 20.94
C ALA A 292 -45.40 1.17 20.40
N PHE A 293 -45.19 2.44 20.76
CA PHE A 293 -43.98 3.18 20.40
C PHE A 293 -42.71 2.54 20.98
N ASP A 294 -42.73 2.20 22.28
CA ASP A 294 -41.59 1.54 22.95
C ASP A 294 -41.27 0.18 22.31
N SER A 295 -42.30 -0.62 21.96
CA SER A 295 -42.10 -1.89 21.27
C SER A 295 -41.54 -1.72 19.84
N GLY A 296 -41.98 -0.68 19.12
CA GLY A 296 -41.46 -0.37 17.79
C GLY A 296 -40.02 0.14 17.84
N LEU A 297 -39.67 0.89 18.88
CA LEU A 297 -38.30 1.36 19.12
C LEU A 297 -37.36 0.18 19.41
N GLY A 298 -37.79 -0.78 20.24
CA GLY A 298 -37.01 -1.99 20.52
C GLY A 298 -36.73 -2.82 19.26
N HIS A 299 -37.72 -2.97 18.37
CA HIS A 299 -37.50 -3.64 17.08
C HIS A 299 -36.55 -2.88 16.15
N ALA A 300 -36.56 -1.54 16.19
CA ALA A 300 -35.66 -0.71 15.39
C ALA A 300 -34.22 -0.70 15.92
N GLU A 301 -34.00 -0.98 17.21
CA GLU A 301 -32.66 -1.11 17.82
C GLU A 301 -32.01 -2.49 17.59
N GLU A 302 -32.82 -3.53 17.36
CA GLU A 302 -32.35 -4.91 17.10
C GLU A 302 -31.96 -5.17 15.63
N GLU A 303 -32.44 -4.35 14.69
CA GLU A 303 -32.14 -4.43 13.24
C GLU A 303 -30.88 -3.67 12.81
#